data_AF-A0A7J8CTQ2-F1
#
_entry.id   AF-A0A7J8CTQ2-F1
#
_cell.length_a   1.000
_cell.length_b   1.000
_cell.length_c   1.000
_cell.angle_alpha   90.00
_cell.angle_beta   90.00
_cell.angle_gamma   90.00
#
_symmetry.space_group_name_H-M   'P 1'
#
loop_
_entity.id
_entity.type
_entity.pdbx_description
1 polymer ?
#
loop_
_entity_poly.entity_id
_entity_poly.type
_entity_poly.pdbx_seq_one_letter_code
_entity_poly.pdbx_strand_id
1 'polypeptide(L)'
;MVLDKEHDIEPDKRITMILSVKEHLHMLADEISLYFPNLPDTPCALARSPFTVKVEDVPETAQEEFIEFINSNAVRTDFSTMPVTKFWIQCLQS
;
A
#
# COMPACT_ATOMS: atom_id res chain seq x y z
N MET A 1 -17.11 14.40 -32.56
CA MET A 1 -15.93 13.57 -32.23
C MET A 1 -14.93 14.46 -31.52
N VAL A 2 -14.86 14.35 -30.19
CA VAL A 2 -13.77 14.94 -29.41
C VAL A 2 -12.66 13.88 -29.45
N LEU A 3 -11.55 14.19 -30.11
CA LEU A 3 -10.34 13.36 -30.05
C LEU A 3 -9.70 13.69 -28.70
N ASP A 4 -9.85 12.80 -27.72
CA ASP A 4 -9.01 12.81 -26.53
C ASP A 4 -7.57 12.67 -26.99
N LYS A 5 -6.84 13.79 -26.97
CA LYS A 5 -5.39 13.80 -27.17
C LYS A 5 -4.77 13.26 -25.88
N GLU A 6 -4.75 11.95 -25.79
CA GLU A 6 -3.80 11.25 -24.95
C GLU A 6 -2.40 11.68 -25.43
N HIS A 7 -1.78 12.59 -24.69
CA HIS A 7 -0.43 13.06 -24.98
C HIS A 7 0.51 11.88 -24.76
N ASP A 8 0.78 11.14 -25.83
CA ASP A 8 1.66 9.98 -25.81
C ASP A 8 3.07 10.45 -25.40
N ILE A 9 3.48 10.07 -24.19
CA ILE A 9 4.79 10.44 -23.65
C ILE A 9 5.84 9.62 -24.40
N GLU A 10 6.72 10.33 -25.11
CA GLU A 10 7.86 9.77 -25.82
C GLU A 10 8.63 8.75 -24.95
N PRO A 11 8.98 7.57 -25.47
CA PRO A 11 9.59 6.49 -24.68
C PRO A 11 10.79 6.94 -23.84
N ASP A 12 11.66 7.78 -24.38
CA ASP A 12 12.86 8.28 -23.68
C ASP A 12 12.51 9.21 -22.52
N LYS A 13 11.48 10.06 -22.69
CA LYS A 13 10.95 10.90 -21.61
C LYS A 13 10.29 10.05 -20.52
N ARG A 14 9.57 9.00 -20.91
CA ARG A 14 8.94 8.05 -19.97
C ARG A 14 10.01 7.35 -19.13
N ILE A 15 11.08 6.86 -19.76
CA ILE A 15 12.19 6.19 -19.06
C ILE A 15 12.86 7.16 -18.09
N THR A 16 13.18 8.38 -18.54
CA THR A 16 13.79 9.42 -17.70
C THR A 16 12.91 9.75 -16.49
N MET A 17 11.60 9.90 -16.69
CA MET A 17 10.65 10.15 -15.62
C MET A 17 10.60 9.00 -14.60
N ILE A 18 10.59 7.74 -15.07
CA ILE A 18 10.60 6.56 -14.18
C ILE A 18 11.87 6.54 -13.32
N LEU A 19 13.04 6.84 -13.90
CA LEU A 19 14.29 6.90 -13.16
C LEU A 19 14.27 7.99 -12.10
N SER A 20 13.81 9.20 -12.47
CA SER A 20 13.70 10.33 -11.52
C SER A 20 12.75 10.03 -10.36
N VAL A 21 11.59 9.42 -10.63
CA VAL A 21 10.65 9.01 -9.57
C VAL A 21 11.28 7.96 -8.67
N LYS A 22 11.97 6.96 -9.23
CA LYS A 22 12.67 5.93 -8.43
C LYS A 22 13.75 6.51 -7.55
N GLU A 23 14.53 7.45 -8.06
CA GLU A 23 15.59 8.13 -7.30
C GLU A 23 15.00 8.97 -6.16
N HIS A 24 13.93 9.72 -6.44
CA HIS A 24 13.23 10.48 -5.42
C HIS A 24 12.64 9.59 -4.31
N LEU A 25 12.06 8.45 -4.67
CA LEU A 25 11.52 7.49 -3.71
C LEU A 25 12.63 6.86 -2.84
N HIS A 26 13.81 6.57 -3.40
CA HIS A 26 14.95 6.10 -2.59
C HIS A 26 15.41 7.16 -1.59
N MET A 27 15.61 8.41 -2.03
CA MET A 27 16.01 9.50 -1.12
C MET A 27 14.98 9.72 -0.01
N LEU A 28 13.68 9.63 -0.34
CA LEU A 28 12.61 9.74 0.66
C LEU A 28 12.65 8.58 1.66
N ALA A 29 12.90 7.35 1.19
CA ALA A 29 13.04 6.20 2.07
C ALA A 29 14.24 6.36 3.01
N ASP A 30 15.40 6.79 2.49
CA ASP A 30 16.61 7.07 3.28
C ASP A 30 16.35 8.12 4.36
N GLU A 31 15.67 9.22 4.01
CA GLU A 31 15.30 10.28 4.95
C GLU A 31 14.36 9.74 6.05
N ILE A 32 13.33 8.97 5.70
CA ILE A 32 12.42 8.36 6.69
C ILE A 32 13.18 7.41 7.63
N SER A 33 14.15 6.65 7.12
CA SER A 33 14.98 5.75 7.91
C SER A 33 15.83 6.48 8.95
N LEU A 34 16.18 7.75 8.74
CA LEU A 34 16.88 8.57 9.76
C LEU A 34 16.00 8.84 10.98
N TYR A 35 14.70 9.06 10.79
CA TYR A 35 13.75 9.29 11.88
C TYR A 35 13.25 8.00 12.52
N PHE A 36 13.19 6.91 11.75
CA PHE A 36 12.68 5.61 12.20
C PHE A 36 13.71 4.49 11.93
N PRO A 37 14.86 4.48 12.63
CA PRO A 37 15.97 3.56 12.35
C PRO A 37 15.64 2.08 12.61
N ASN A 38 14.56 1.81 13.37
CA ASN A 38 14.08 0.46 13.68
C ASN A 38 12.65 0.24 13.17
N LEU A 39 12.25 0.91 12.07
CA LEU A 39 10.92 0.71 11.50
C LEU A 39 10.81 -0.76 11.06
N PRO A 40 9.90 -1.56 11.64
CA PRO A 40 9.73 -2.93 11.19
C PRO A 40 9.08 -2.89 9.80
N ASP A 41 9.45 -3.83 8.93
CA ASP A 41 8.80 -3.96 7.61
C ASP A 41 7.30 -4.33 7.75
N THR A 42 6.96 -5.01 8.85
CA THR A 42 5.64 -5.59 9.08
C THR A 42 4.51 -4.57 9.20
N PRO A 43 4.56 -3.50 10.04
CA PRO A 43 3.54 -2.45 10.06
C PRO A 43 3.30 -1.81 8.69
N CYS A 44 4.36 -1.64 7.89
CA CYS A 44 4.24 -1.09 6.55
C CYS A 44 3.58 -2.07 5.58
N ALA A 45 3.82 -3.37 5.70
CA ALA A 45 3.15 -4.39 4.90
C ALA A 45 1.64 -4.45 5.24
N LEU A 46 1.30 -4.41 6.54
CA LEU A 46 -0.09 -4.41 7.01
C LEU A 46 -0.87 -3.22 6.45
N ALA A 47 -0.34 -2.00 6.61
CA ALA A 47 -0.99 -0.78 6.11
C ALA A 47 -1.19 -0.76 4.58
N ARG A 48 -0.33 -1.46 3.83
CA ARG A 48 -0.44 -1.60 2.37
C ARG A 48 -1.45 -2.67 1.97
N SER A 49 -1.38 -3.84 2.58
CA SER A 49 -2.31 -4.94 2.32
C SER A 49 -2.29 -5.95 3.48
N PRO A 50 -3.42 -6.12 4.20
CA PRO A 50 -3.51 -7.11 5.28
C PRO A 50 -3.37 -8.54 4.76
N PHE A 51 -3.69 -8.80 3.49
CA PHE A 51 -3.62 -10.13 2.88
C PHE A 51 -2.19 -10.59 2.52
N THR A 52 -1.19 -9.72 2.70
CA THR A 52 0.23 -10.04 2.46
C THR A 52 1.01 -10.30 3.74
N VAL A 53 0.40 -10.05 4.91
CA VAL A 53 1.03 -10.21 6.22
C VAL A 53 0.72 -11.60 6.76
N LYS A 54 1.70 -12.24 7.40
CA LYS A 54 1.46 -13.52 8.06
C LYS A 54 0.83 -13.28 9.43
N VAL A 55 -0.02 -14.22 9.85
CA VAL A 55 -0.68 -14.16 11.16
C VAL A 55 0.33 -14.09 12.31
N GLU A 56 1.45 -14.81 12.19
CA GLU A 56 2.55 -14.81 13.17
C GLU A 56 3.22 -13.44 13.37
N ASP A 57 3.07 -12.52 12.40
CA ASP A 57 3.65 -11.18 12.49
C ASP A 57 2.73 -10.17 13.21
N VAL A 58 1.52 -10.60 13.61
CA VAL A 58 0.53 -9.81 14.36
C VAL A 58 0.55 -10.25 15.83
N PRO A 59 0.32 -9.34 16.81
CA PRO A 59 0.27 -9.71 18.22
C PRO A 59 -0.68 -10.88 18.47
N GLU A 60 -0.26 -11.85 19.30
CA GLU A 60 -1.00 -13.09 19.58
C GLU A 60 -2.46 -12.83 19.98
N THR A 61 -2.68 -11.77 20.77
CA THR A 61 -4.02 -11.33 21.23
C THR A 61 -4.96 -10.90 20.11
N ALA A 62 -4.43 -10.58 18.92
CA ALA A 62 -5.20 -10.13 17.76
C ALA A 62 -5.19 -11.15 16.60
N GLN A 63 -4.53 -12.31 16.75
CA GLN A 63 -4.39 -13.26 15.66
C GLN A 63 -5.71 -13.90 15.23
N GLU A 64 -6.60 -14.22 16.18
CA GLU A 64 -7.91 -14.80 15.88
C GLU A 64 -8.77 -13.84 15.06
N GLU A 65 -8.93 -12.60 15.53
CA GLU A 65 -9.65 -11.53 14.81
C GLU A 65 -9.01 -11.26 13.44
N PHE A 66 -7.68 -11.26 13.36
CA PHE A 66 -6.97 -11.06 12.11
C PHE A 66 -7.21 -12.20 11.12
N ILE A 67 -7.26 -13.46 11.57
CA ILE A 67 -7.59 -14.63 10.73
C ILE A 67 -9.01 -14.50 10.18
N GLU A 68 -9.99 -14.13 11.01
CA GLU A 68 -11.36 -13.93 10.56
C GLU A 68 -11.44 -12.81 9.51
N PHE A 69 -10.74 -11.71 9.79
CA PHE A 69 -10.66 -10.55 8.90
C PHE A 69 -10.08 -10.89 7.53
N ILE A 70 -8.91 -11.53 7.46
CA ILE A 70 -8.25 -11.84 6.17
C ILE A 70 -8.96 -12.93 5.36
N ASN A 71 -9.76 -13.78 6.03
CA ASN A 71 -10.57 -14.81 5.37
C ASN A 71 -11.96 -14.32 4.95
N SER A 72 -12.35 -13.10 5.32
CA SER A 72 -13.64 -12.53 4.93
C SER A 72 -13.67 -12.13 3.45
N ASN A 73 -14.57 -12.77 2.69
CA ASN A 73 -14.81 -12.42 1.29
C ASN A 73 -15.35 -11.00 1.12
N ALA A 74 -16.13 -10.51 2.08
CA ALA A 74 -16.64 -9.14 2.08
C ALA A 74 -15.48 -8.14 2.22
N VAL A 75 -14.60 -8.36 3.19
CA VAL A 75 -13.41 -7.52 3.41
C VAL A 75 -12.48 -7.53 2.19
N ARG A 76 -12.28 -8.69 1.54
CA ARG A 76 -11.51 -8.79 0.28
C ARG A 76 -12.15 -8.00 -0.86
N THR A 77 -13.48 -8.02 -0.96
CA THR A 77 -14.21 -7.29 -1.98
C THR A 77 -14.11 -5.79 -1.73
N ASP A 78 -14.29 -5.36 -0.49
CA ASP A 78 -14.16 -3.96 -0.09
C ASP A 78 -12.75 -3.44 -0.38
N PHE A 79 -11.71 -4.16 0.06
CA PHE A 79 -10.32 -3.80 -0.19
C PHE A 79 -9.99 -3.66 -1.69
N SER A 80 -10.57 -4.51 -2.53
CA SER A 80 -10.30 -4.48 -3.99
C SER A 80 -11.09 -3.41 -4.75
N THR A 81 -12.16 -2.87 -4.16
CA THR A 81 -13.06 -1.92 -4.83
C THR A 81 -12.92 -0.48 -4.37
N MET A 82 -12.32 -0.23 -3.20
CA MET A 82 -12.15 1.13 -2.67
C MET A 82 -10.68 1.53 -2.48
N PRO A 83 -10.36 2.84 -2.47
CA PRO A 83 -9.02 3.31 -2.12
C PRO A 83 -8.59 2.82 -0.73
N VAL A 84 -7.33 2.41 -0.57
CA VAL A 84 -6.76 1.87 0.68
C VAL A 84 -7.03 2.76 1.89
N THR A 85 -6.96 4.09 1.72
CA THR A 85 -7.26 5.03 2.81
C THR A 85 -8.72 4.98 3.25
N LYS A 86 -9.67 4.83 2.31
CA LYS A 86 -11.10 4.68 2.64
C LYS A 86 -11.40 3.34 3.30
N PHE A 87 -10.74 2.27 2.83
CA PHE A 87 -10.85 0.94 3.42
C PHE A 87 -10.51 0.96 4.91
N TRP A 88 -9.34 1.51 5.27
CA TRP A 88 -8.93 1.57 6.67
C TRP A 88 -9.86 2.43 7.53
N ILE A 89 -10.38 3.55 7.00
CA ILE A 89 -11.35 4.38 7.71
C ILE A 89 -12.65 3.61 7.97
N GLN A 90 -13.13 2.83 7.00
CA GLN A 90 -14.35 2.04 7.15
C GLN A 90 -14.19 0.92 8.19
N CYS A 91 -13.02 0.25 8.22
CA CYS A 91 -12.72 -0.76 9.24
C CYS A 91 -12.73 -0.20 10.66
N LEU A 92 -12.39 1.08 10.86
CA LEU A 92 -12.42 1.73 12.19
C LEU A 92 -13.85 2.07 12.67
N GLN A 93 -14.84 2.05 11.76
CA GLN A 93 -16.22 2.45 12.04
C GLN A 93 -17.18 1.26 12.18
N SER A 94 -16.70 0.04 11.93
CA SER A 94 -17.44 -1.22 12.05
C SER A 94 -17.29 -1.81 13.45
#